data_AF-A0A9J6CIW6-F1
#
_entry.id   AF-A0A9J6CIW6-F1
#
_cell.length_a   1.000
_cell.length_b   1.000
_cell.length_c   1.000
_cell.angle_alpha   90.00
_cell.angle_beta   90.00
_cell.angle_gamma   90.00
#
_symmetry.space_group_name_H-M   'P 1'
#
loop_
_entity.id
_entity.type
_entity.pdbx_description
1 polymer ?
#
loop_
_entity_poly.entity_id
_entity_poly.type
_entity_poly.pdbx_seq_one_letter_code
_entity_poly.pdbx_strand_id
1 'polypeptide(L)'
;MAGEQGTLDSTLGGNYINKASNYGPAFFKVAELILSIVCMALFDDPANNSRFRIFVGTRTIALAYVTFGSFIIIAAAYLLGKIFRDTFPWRVTALLNLVGAILFTACAVTILKDWSDTKERNYWPPNTTRMDLVCATGAISIIGAVVFVIDLMFVFRLGARGELQ
;
A
#
# COMPACT_ATOMS: atom_id res chain seq x y z
N MET A 1 -16.41 -6.78 52.62
CA MET A 1 -15.13 -6.63 51.88
C MET A 1 -15.41 -6.97 50.43
N ALA A 2 -15.73 -5.98 49.60
CA ALA A 2 -15.98 -6.17 48.16
C ALA A 2 -15.76 -4.81 47.49
N GLY A 3 -14.62 -4.60 46.85
CA GLY A 3 -14.31 -3.27 46.31
C GLY A 3 -13.04 -3.09 45.49
N GLU A 4 -12.43 -4.13 44.89
CA GLU A 4 -11.16 -3.94 44.14
C GLU A 4 -10.98 -4.83 42.89
N GLN A 5 -12.05 -5.37 42.29
CA GLN A 5 -11.92 -6.17 41.05
C GLN A 5 -12.23 -5.41 39.75
N GLY A 6 -12.77 -4.18 39.81
CA GLY A 6 -13.17 -3.41 38.61
C GLY A 6 -12.07 -2.58 37.94
N THR A 7 -10.91 -2.41 38.58
CA THR A 7 -9.85 -1.47 38.14
C THR A 7 -8.68 -2.15 37.44
N LEU A 8 -8.39 -3.42 37.70
CA LEU A 8 -7.22 -4.10 37.13
C LEU A 8 -7.43 -4.47 35.66
N ASP A 9 -8.61 -4.98 35.28
CA ASP A 9 -8.91 -5.38 33.89
C ASP A 9 -9.03 -4.18 32.95
N SER A 10 -9.56 -3.05 33.44
CA SER A 10 -9.66 -1.79 32.70
C SER A 10 -8.29 -1.13 32.50
N THR A 11 -7.39 -1.25 33.48
CA THR A 11 -6.02 -0.71 33.40
C THR A 11 -5.10 -1.59 32.53
N LEU A 12 -5.25 -2.92 32.57
CA LEU A 12 -4.56 -3.84 31.67
C LEU A 12 -5.04 -3.64 30.22
N GLY A 13 -6.36 -3.68 29.97
CA GLY A 13 -6.93 -3.44 28.64
C GLY A 13 -6.55 -2.07 28.06
N GLY A 14 -6.57 -1.01 28.89
CA GLY A 14 -6.15 0.33 28.50
C GLY A 14 -4.66 0.44 28.13
N ASN A 15 -3.79 -0.30 28.82
CA ASN A 15 -2.35 -0.32 28.53
C ASN A 15 -2.01 -1.15 27.27
N TYR A 16 -2.70 -2.26 27.01
CA TYR A 16 -2.51 -3.02 25.76
C TYR A 16 -3.00 -2.25 24.54
N ILE A 17 -4.14 -1.55 24.65
CA ILE A 17 -4.65 -0.70 23.55
C ILE A 17 -3.71 0.49 23.29
N ASN A 18 -3.16 1.12 24.34
CA ASN A 18 -2.16 2.20 24.18
C ASN A 18 -0.83 1.70 23.60
N LYS A 19 -0.37 0.51 23.99
CA LYS A 19 0.87 -0.06 23.44
C LYS A 19 0.68 -0.52 21.99
N ALA A 20 -0.49 -1.08 21.65
CA ALA A 20 -0.85 -1.43 20.28
C ALA A 20 -1.05 -0.19 19.38
N SER A 21 -1.58 0.91 19.92
CA SER A 21 -1.70 2.21 19.24
C SER A 21 -0.36 2.72 18.70
N ASN A 22 0.73 2.55 19.46
CA ASN A 22 2.06 2.98 19.03
C ASN A 22 2.69 2.10 17.93
N TYR A 23 2.35 0.80 17.84
CA TYR A 23 2.91 -0.09 16.81
C TYR A 23 2.02 -0.23 15.58
N GLY A 24 0.72 0.05 15.67
CA GLY A 24 -0.25 -0.04 14.58
C GLY A 24 0.22 0.66 13.28
N PRO A 25 0.61 1.95 13.33
CA PRO A 25 1.07 2.67 12.14
C PRO A 25 2.33 2.06 11.48
N ALA A 26 3.22 1.45 12.26
CA ALA A 26 4.38 0.77 11.68
C ALA A 26 4.00 -0.52 10.98
N PHE A 27 3.05 -1.27 11.54
CA PHE A 27 2.57 -2.50 10.92
C PHE A 27 1.94 -2.22 9.55
N PHE A 28 1.09 -1.20 9.45
CA PHE A 28 0.51 -0.78 8.17
C PHE A 28 1.58 -0.36 7.16
N LYS A 29 2.60 0.38 7.60
CA LYS A 29 3.72 0.79 6.73
C LYS A 29 4.55 -0.39 6.20
N VAL A 30 4.74 -1.43 7.01
CA VAL A 30 5.37 -2.67 6.55
C VAL A 30 4.48 -3.38 5.51
N ALA A 31 3.17 -3.43 5.74
CA ALA A 31 2.24 -4.03 4.78
C ALA A 31 2.22 -3.27 3.43
N GLU A 32 2.18 -1.94 3.47
CA GLU A 32 2.27 -1.09 2.28
C GLU A 32 3.60 -1.28 1.53
N LEU A 33 4.71 -1.39 2.26
CA LEU A 33 6.03 -1.65 1.66
C LEU A 33 6.05 -2.99 0.93
N ILE A 34 5.60 -4.06 1.58
CA ILE A 34 5.56 -5.41 0.99
C ILE A 34 4.66 -5.40 -0.25
N LEU A 35 3.46 -4.81 -0.18
CA LEU A 35 2.55 -4.71 -1.32
C LEU A 35 3.17 -3.93 -2.48
N SER A 36 3.86 -2.82 -2.20
CA SER A 36 4.52 -2.02 -3.23
C SER A 36 5.65 -2.78 -3.92
N ILE A 37 6.46 -3.54 -3.17
CA ILE A 37 7.53 -4.39 -3.72
C ILE A 37 6.95 -5.51 -4.58
N VAL A 38 5.89 -6.17 -4.11
CA VAL A 38 5.21 -7.24 -4.85
C VAL A 38 4.63 -6.69 -6.15
N CYS A 39 3.89 -5.57 -6.12
CA CYS A 39 3.37 -4.92 -7.32
C CYS A 39 4.49 -4.58 -8.33
N MET A 40 5.61 -4.03 -7.85
CA MET A 40 6.76 -3.71 -8.69
C MET A 40 7.37 -4.96 -9.33
N ALA A 41 7.58 -6.03 -8.55
CA ALA A 41 8.19 -7.26 -9.03
C ALA A 41 7.30 -8.00 -10.05
N LEU A 42 5.99 -8.04 -9.82
CA LEU A 42 5.04 -8.64 -10.76
C LEU A 42 4.91 -7.82 -12.04
N PHE A 43 5.08 -6.50 -11.98
CA PHE A 43 4.97 -5.64 -13.14
C PHE A 43 6.24 -5.61 -14.01
N ASP A 44 7.41 -5.92 -13.45
CA ASP A 44 8.69 -5.79 -14.15
C ASP A 44 8.84 -6.73 -15.35
N ASP A 45 8.43 -8.00 -15.20
CA ASP A 45 8.50 -8.98 -16.29
C ASP A 45 7.62 -8.62 -17.51
N PRO A 46 6.33 -8.24 -17.38
CA PRO A 46 5.52 -7.80 -18.51
C PRO A 46 6.01 -6.48 -19.11
N ALA A 47 6.64 -5.59 -18.31
CA ALA A 47 7.17 -4.32 -18.79
C ALA A 47 8.45 -4.48 -19.64
N ASN A 48 9.39 -5.36 -19.23
CA ASN A 48 10.73 -5.43 -19.82
C ASN A 48 10.95 -6.59 -20.82
N ASN A 49 10.28 -7.74 -20.65
CA ASN A 49 10.58 -8.95 -21.45
C ASN A 49 9.66 -9.18 -22.65
N SER A 50 8.91 -8.15 -23.06
CA SER A 50 7.99 -8.19 -24.20
C SER A 50 8.72 -8.09 -25.55
N ARG A 51 9.42 -9.17 -25.94
CA ARG A 51 10.10 -9.34 -27.24
C ARG A 51 9.16 -9.21 -28.45
N PHE A 52 7.84 -9.23 -28.21
CA PHE A 52 6.80 -8.85 -29.15
C PHE A 52 5.94 -7.76 -28.49
N ARG A 53 6.04 -6.52 -28.99
CA ARG A 53 5.10 -5.39 -28.84
C ARG A 53 4.56 -5.13 -27.43
N ILE A 54 4.92 -3.99 -26.84
CA ILE A 54 4.56 -3.57 -25.47
C ILE A 54 3.07 -3.86 -25.16
N PHE A 55 2.82 -4.86 -24.32
CA PHE A 55 1.48 -5.28 -23.87
C PHE A 55 0.79 -4.21 -23.00
N VAL A 56 1.59 -3.33 -22.41
CA VAL A 56 1.17 -2.28 -21.51
C VAL A 56 1.61 -0.95 -22.11
N GLY A 57 0.77 0.08 -22.09
CA GLY A 57 1.15 1.38 -22.66
C GLY A 57 2.38 1.96 -21.95
N THR A 58 3.29 2.60 -22.69
CA THR A 58 4.47 3.27 -22.09
C THR A 58 4.09 4.26 -20.99
N ARG A 59 2.89 4.86 -21.10
CA ARG A 59 2.32 5.76 -20.08
C ARG A 59 1.95 5.02 -18.79
N THR A 60 1.32 3.85 -18.91
CA THR A 60 0.97 2.98 -17.79
C THR A 60 2.23 2.45 -17.11
N ILE A 61 3.24 2.09 -17.91
CA ILE A 61 4.56 1.68 -17.40
C ILE A 61 5.19 2.79 -16.57
N ALA A 62 5.30 4.01 -17.11
CA ALA A 62 5.87 5.14 -16.40
C ALA A 62 5.10 5.44 -15.10
N LEU A 63 3.77 5.42 -15.14
CA LEU A 63 2.92 5.65 -13.97
C LEU A 63 3.14 4.58 -12.88
N ALA A 64 3.20 3.30 -13.26
CA ALA A 64 3.40 2.18 -12.34
C ALA A 64 4.77 2.24 -11.66
N TYR A 65 5.85 2.42 -12.42
CA TYR A 65 7.21 2.53 -11.88
C TYR A 65 7.37 3.72 -10.94
N VAL A 66 6.83 4.89 -11.31
CA VAL A 66 6.86 6.07 -10.44
C VAL A 66 6.05 5.82 -9.17
N THR A 67 4.85 5.25 -9.27
CA THR A 67 3.98 5.02 -8.12
C THR A 67 4.60 3.99 -7.18
N PHE A 68 4.83 2.76 -7.63
CA PHE A 68 5.35 1.70 -6.78
C PHE A 68 6.74 2.05 -6.23
N GLY A 69 7.62 2.59 -7.08
CA GLY A 69 8.96 3.02 -6.65
C GLY A 69 8.92 4.14 -5.60
N SER A 70 8.09 5.17 -5.78
CA SER A 70 8.01 6.26 -4.79
C SER A 70 7.49 5.76 -3.44
N PHE A 71 6.47 4.89 -3.43
CA PHE A 71 5.91 4.38 -2.18
C PHE A 71 6.84 3.39 -1.47
N ILE A 72 7.69 2.65 -2.19
CA ILE A 72 8.78 1.88 -1.57
C ILE A 72 9.73 2.81 -0.83
N ILE A 73 10.17 3.90 -1.47
CA ILE A 73 11.10 4.86 -0.86
C ILE A 73 10.45 5.55 0.36
N ILE A 74 9.21 6.01 0.21
CA ILE A 74 8.47 6.70 1.29
C ILE A 74 8.25 5.75 2.49
N ALA A 75 7.80 4.53 2.25
CA ALA A 75 7.57 3.56 3.34
C ALA A 75 8.88 3.16 4.02
N ALA A 76 9.97 2.96 3.26
CA ALA A 76 11.30 2.70 3.82
C ALA A 76 11.81 3.87 4.66
N ALA A 77 11.67 5.11 4.18
CA ALA A 77 12.06 6.31 4.92
C ALA A 77 11.26 6.47 6.22
N TYR A 78 9.95 6.18 6.20
CA TYR A 78 9.13 6.19 7.40
C TYR A 78 9.59 5.16 8.44
N LEU A 79 9.87 3.92 8.00
CA LEU A 79 10.34 2.86 8.89
C LEU A 79 11.72 3.18 9.47
N LEU A 80 12.63 3.73 8.67
CA LEU A 80 13.94 4.20 9.14
C LEU A 80 13.80 5.34 10.15
N GLY A 81 12.92 6.33 9.90
CA GLY A 81 12.62 7.39 10.85
C GLY A 81 12.17 6.83 12.20
N LYS A 82 11.32 5.81 12.19
CA LYS A 82 10.87 5.14 13.43
C LYS A 82 12.00 4.42 14.16
N ILE A 83 12.97 3.84 13.45
CA ILE A 83 14.19 3.24 14.05
C ILE A 83 15.03 4.32 14.74
N PHE A 84 15.14 5.51 14.14
CA PHE A 84 15.84 6.65 14.73
C PHE A 84 15.05 7.36 15.84
N ARG A 85 13.85 6.85 16.18
CA ARG A 85 12.90 7.49 17.12
C ARG A 85 12.47 8.89 16.68
N ASP A 86 12.55 9.18 15.38
CA ASP A 86 12.03 10.40 14.80
C ASP A 86 10.52 10.29 14.61
N THR A 87 9.79 11.34 14.98
CA THR A 87 8.32 11.35 14.93
C THR A 87 7.87 12.04 13.65
N PHE A 88 7.30 11.24 12.73
CA PHE A 88 6.67 11.79 11.55
C PHE A 88 5.34 12.47 11.92
N PRO A 89 5.12 13.74 11.54
CA PRO A 89 3.88 14.43 11.84
C PRO A 89 2.71 13.70 11.17
N TRP A 90 1.69 13.36 11.96
CA TRP A 90 0.53 12.57 11.50
C TRP A 90 -0.17 13.17 10.27
N ARG A 91 -0.14 14.51 10.12
CA ARG A 91 -0.70 15.22 8.97
C ARG A 91 -0.01 14.85 7.66
N VAL A 92 1.32 14.75 7.68
CA VAL A 92 2.11 14.37 6.50
C VAL A 92 1.87 12.91 6.17
N THR A 93 1.86 12.03 7.18
CA THR A 93 1.55 10.61 7.00
C THR A 93 0.16 10.42 6.38
N ALA A 94 -0.86 11.13 6.88
CA ALA A 94 -2.21 11.07 6.33
C ALA A 94 -2.26 11.55 4.87
N LEU A 95 -1.59 12.67 4.54
CA LEU A 95 -1.52 13.16 3.16
C LEU A 95 -0.83 12.15 2.23
N LEU A 96 0.27 11.55 2.67
CA LEU A 96 0.98 10.53 1.89
C LEU A 96 0.12 9.29 1.67
N ASN A 97 -0.65 8.85 2.67
CA ASN A 97 -1.57 7.72 2.54
C ASN A 97 -2.72 8.02 1.58
N LEU A 98 -3.27 9.24 1.61
CA LEU A 98 -4.30 9.67 0.67
C LEU A 98 -3.76 9.69 -0.77
N VAL A 99 -2.57 10.24 -0.98
CA VAL A 99 -1.90 10.25 -2.30
C VAL A 99 -1.60 8.82 -2.75
N GLY A 100 -1.19 7.94 -1.83
CA GLY A 100 -1.00 6.51 -2.08
C GLY A 100 -2.26 5.81 -2.56
N ALA A 101 -3.37 6.00 -1.86
CA ALA A 101 -4.65 5.43 -2.26
C ALA A 101 -5.07 5.87 -3.67
N ILE A 102 -4.92 7.16 -3.99
CA ILE A 102 -5.27 7.71 -5.31
C ILE A 102 -4.36 7.12 -6.40
N LEU A 103 -3.04 7.13 -6.19
CA LEU A 103 -2.08 6.67 -7.18
C LEU A 103 -2.14 5.15 -7.41
N PHE A 104 -2.33 4.35 -6.35
CA PHE A 104 -2.54 2.90 -6.49
C PHE A 104 -3.83 2.59 -7.23
N THR A 105 -4.91 3.34 -6.97
CA THR A 105 -6.17 3.22 -7.72
C THR A 105 -5.98 3.59 -9.20
N ALA A 106 -5.26 4.69 -9.49
CA ALA A 106 -4.96 5.10 -10.86
C ALA A 106 -4.11 4.07 -11.61
N CYS A 107 -3.13 3.45 -10.93
CA CYS A 107 -2.35 2.34 -11.49
C CYS A 107 -3.23 1.13 -11.75
N ALA A 108 -4.08 0.73 -10.80
CA ALA A 108 -4.99 -0.40 -10.98
C ALA A 108 -5.89 -0.22 -12.20
N VAL A 109 -6.51 0.95 -12.36
CA VAL A 109 -7.41 1.25 -13.49
C VAL A 109 -6.66 1.23 -14.82
N THR A 110 -5.47 1.84 -14.90
CA THR A 110 -4.70 1.89 -16.16
C THR A 110 -4.15 0.52 -16.55
N ILE A 111 -3.64 -0.26 -15.60
CA ILE A 111 -3.14 -1.62 -15.82
C ILE A 111 -4.27 -2.57 -16.25
N LEU A 112 -5.42 -2.53 -15.57
CA LEU A 112 -6.56 -3.39 -15.90
C LEU A 112 -7.21 -3.00 -17.24
N LYS A 113 -7.19 -1.70 -17.58
CA LYS A 113 -7.63 -1.26 -18.90
C LYS A 113 -6.73 -1.81 -20.00
N ASP A 114 -5.41 -1.70 -19.87
CA ASP A 114 -4.46 -2.24 -20.86
C ASP A 114 -4.58 -3.78 -20.98
N TRP A 115 -4.85 -4.47 -19.87
CA TRP A 115 -5.14 -5.89 -19.86
C TRP A 115 -6.44 -6.23 -20.62
N SER A 116 -7.52 -5.47 -20.38
CA SER A 116 -8.81 -5.65 -21.06
C SER A 116 -8.71 -5.39 -22.56
N ASP A 117 -8.05 -4.30 -22.96
CA ASP A 117 -7.85 -3.93 -24.37
C ASP A 117 -7.04 -4.99 -25.12
N THR A 118 -6.06 -5.62 -24.45
CA THR A 118 -5.27 -6.73 -25.01
C THR A 118 -6.15 -7.95 -25.28
N LYS A 119 -7.08 -8.26 -24.36
CA LYS A 119 -8.04 -9.37 -24.51
C LYS A 119 -9.01 -9.15 -25.67
N GLU A 120 -9.53 -7.94 -25.80
CA GLU A 120 -10.52 -7.58 -26.82
C GLU A 120 -9.94 -7.62 -28.25
N ARG A 121 -8.65 -7.31 -28.40
CA ARG A 121 -7.95 -7.35 -29.70
C ARG A 121 -7.66 -8.77 -30.20
N ASN A 122 -8.16 -9.82 -29.55
CA ASN A 122 -7.88 -11.23 -29.83
C ASN A 122 -6.38 -11.55 -29.92
N TYR A 123 -5.54 -10.74 -29.27
CA TYR A 123 -4.12 -10.97 -29.21
C TYR A 123 -3.85 -11.99 -28.11
N TRP A 124 -4.00 -13.27 -28.46
CA TRP A 124 -3.60 -14.39 -27.60
C TRP A 124 -2.17 -14.77 -27.93
N PRO A 125 -1.17 -14.27 -27.18
CA PRO A 125 0.16 -14.83 -27.26
C PRO A 125 0.11 -16.30 -26.82
N PRO A 126 0.92 -17.19 -27.39
CA PRO A 126 0.98 -18.60 -26.99
C PRO A 126 1.37 -18.81 -25.52
N ASN A 127 1.86 -17.78 -24.83
CA ASN A 127 2.16 -17.78 -23.40
C ASN A 127 1.30 -16.72 -22.67
N THR A 128 0.26 -17.15 -21.97
CA THR A 128 -0.69 -16.29 -21.22
C THR A 128 -0.14 -15.80 -19.89
N THR A 129 0.95 -16.41 -19.39
CA THR A 129 1.55 -16.13 -18.08
C THR A 129 1.77 -14.64 -17.82
N ARG A 130 2.18 -13.88 -18.85
CA ARG A 130 2.43 -12.43 -18.72
C ARG A 130 1.15 -11.62 -18.61
N MET A 131 0.11 -12.03 -19.34
CA MET A 131 -1.20 -11.41 -19.27
C MET A 131 -1.84 -11.66 -17.89
N ASP A 132 -1.63 -12.84 -17.33
CA ASP A 132 -2.06 -13.17 -15.96
C ASP A 132 -1.27 -12.34 -14.93
N LEU A 133 0.02 -12.07 -15.15
CA LEU A 133 0.84 -11.22 -14.29
C LEU A 133 0.39 -9.75 -14.29
N VAL A 134 0.01 -9.21 -15.46
CA VAL A 134 -0.56 -7.85 -15.57
C VAL A 134 -1.89 -7.77 -14.81
N CYS A 135 -2.77 -8.76 -14.98
CA CYS A 135 -4.04 -8.84 -14.24
C CYS A 135 -3.80 -8.94 -12.73
N ALA A 136 -2.87 -9.80 -12.31
CA ALA A 136 -2.50 -9.97 -10.91
C ALA A 136 -1.94 -8.67 -10.31
N THR A 137 -1.09 -7.94 -11.04
CA THR A 137 -0.60 -6.62 -10.62
C THR A 137 -1.75 -5.63 -10.45
N GLY A 138 -2.68 -5.59 -11.41
CA GLY A 138 -3.88 -4.77 -11.33
C GLY A 138 -4.74 -5.11 -10.11
N ALA A 139 -4.96 -6.40 -9.83
CA ALA A 139 -5.73 -6.84 -8.66
C ALA A 139 -5.04 -6.50 -7.33
N ILE A 140 -3.72 -6.74 -7.23
CA ILE A 140 -2.97 -6.46 -5.99
C ILE A 140 -2.85 -4.96 -5.75
N SER A 141 -2.75 -4.13 -6.80
CA SER A 141 -2.77 -2.68 -6.64
C SER A 141 -4.10 -2.14 -6.10
N ILE A 142 -5.24 -2.77 -6.41
CA ILE A 142 -6.53 -2.46 -5.75
C ILE A 142 -6.46 -2.79 -4.25
N ILE A 143 -5.90 -3.95 -3.89
CA ILE A 143 -5.70 -4.32 -2.48
C ILE A 143 -4.80 -3.30 -1.79
N GLY A 144 -3.72 -2.86 -2.46
CA GLY A 144 -2.85 -1.78 -1.99
C GLY A 144 -3.61 -0.49 -1.73
N ALA A 145 -4.48 -0.05 -2.64
CA ALA A 145 -5.31 1.13 -2.43
C ALA A 145 -6.21 1.01 -1.20
N VAL A 146 -6.82 -0.16 -0.97
CA VAL A 146 -7.62 -0.43 0.24
C VAL A 146 -6.77 -0.35 1.50
N VAL A 147 -5.55 -0.90 1.49
CA VAL A 147 -4.62 -0.82 2.62
C VAL A 147 -4.26 0.63 2.93
N PHE A 148 -3.97 1.45 1.92
CA PHE A 148 -3.70 2.89 2.12
C PHE A 148 -4.90 3.63 2.71
N VAL A 149 -6.13 3.31 2.30
CA VAL A 149 -7.35 3.89 2.88
C VAL A 149 -7.54 3.47 4.33
N ILE A 150 -7.27 2.20 4.66
CA ILE A 150 -7.34 1.71 6.02
C ILE A 150 -6.29 2.42 6.89
N ASP A 151 -5.03 2.50 6.43
CA ASP A 151 -3.97 3.21 7.17
C ASP A 151 -4.32 4.69 7.35
N LEU A 152 -4.88 5.34 6.32
CA LEU A 152 -5.39 6.71 6.41
C LEU A 152 -6.42 6.86 7.53
N MET A 153 -7.42 5.97 7.61
CA MET A 153 -8.42 6.00 8.67
C MET A 153 -7.82 5.80 10.06
N PHE A 154 -6.85 4.90 10.20
CA PHE A 154 -6.13 4.68 11.46
C PHE A 154 -5.32 5.91 11.87
N VAL A 155 -4.52 6.48 10.98
CA VAL A 155 -3.71 7.67 11.24
C VAL A 155 -4.58 8.87 11.60
N PHE A 156 -5.70 9.09 10.90
CA PHE A 156 -6.64 10.16 11.25
C PHE A 156 -7.26 9.95 12.63
N ARG A 157 -7.65 8.72 12.96
CA ARG A 157 -8.26 8.41 14.26
C ARG A 157 -7.28 8.60 15.41
N LEU A 158 -6.03 8.18 15.25
CA LEU A 158 -4.97 8.33 16.25
C LEU A 158 -4.51 9.80 16.37
N GLY A 159 -4.38 10.49 15.24
CA GLY A 159 -4.07 11.92 15.20
C GLY A 159 -5.15 12.79 15.85
N ALA A 160 -6.43 12.49 15.59
CA ALA A 160 -7.56 13.20 16.21
C ALA A 160 -7.65 12.98 17.73
N ARG A 161 -7.11 11.87 18.24
CA ARG A 161 -7.01 11.57 19.68
C ARG A 161 -5.80 12.22 20.35
N GLY A 162 -4.89 12.84 19.60
CA GLY A 162 -3.67 13.44 20.13
C GLY A 162 -2.61 12.42 20.57
N GLU A 163 -2.76 11.14 20.18
CA GLU A 163 -1.82 10.06 20.53
C GLU A 163 -0.55 10.07 19.65
N LEU A 164 -0.57 10.85 18.55
CA LEU A 164 0.56 11.05 17.64
C LEU A 164 1.02 12.52 17.73
N GLN A 165 1.83 12.84 18.74
CA GLN A 165 2.56 14.12 18.83
C GLN A 165 3.95 13.97 18.23
#